data_AF-C0B9I8-F1
#
_entry.id   AF-C0B9I8-F1
#
_cell.length_a   1.000
_cell.length_b   1.000
_cell.length_c   1.000
_cell.angle_alpha   90.00
_cell.angle_beta   90.00
_cell.angle_gamma   90.00
#
_symmetry.space_group_name_H-M   'P 1'
#
loop_
_entity.id
_entity.type
_entity.pdbx_description
1 polymer ?
#
loop_
_entity_poly.entity_id
_entity_poly.type
_entity_poly.pdbx_seq_one_letter_code
_entity_poly.pdbx_strand_id
1 'polypeptide(L)'
;MVMQEVNHQLFTETIQDEVMISMKEENEKEADKFLDMLDLIKVKDRHPMSLSGGQKQRAAIASAIASGRSVLFLDEPTSGLDHKHMLEVAEVLREVWDTGISVYVITHDLELIIECCTDVIHFENGTIADQYQMDAEGMEKIRKYFIQEKCCGKWSKSD
;
A
#
# COMPACT_ATOMS: atom_id res chain seq x y z
N MET A 1 -9.76 3.82 -1.23
CA MET A 1 -8.45 4.28 -1.73
C MET A 1 -7.65 4.70 -0.52
N VAL A 2 -6.47 4.13 -0.35
CA VAL A 2 -5.48 4.53 0.66
C VAL A 2 -4.58 5.57 0.02
N MET A 3 -4.49 6.76 0.61
CA MET A 3 -3.69 7.86 0.10
C MET A 3 -2.26 7.77 0.64
N GLN A 4 -1.32 8.36 -0.09
CA GLN A 4 0.08 8.47 0.34
C GLN A 4 0.19 9.11 1.73
N GLU A 5 -0.54 10.20 1.97
CA GLU A 5 -0.57 10.90 3.26
C GLU A 5 -1.72 10.40 4.16
N VAL A 6 -1.46 9.30 4.86
CA VAL A 6 -2.44 8.64 5.75
C VAL A 6 -2.95 9.53 6.89
N ASN A 7 -2.20 10.56 7.30
CA ASN A 7 -2.64 11.51 8.33
C ASN A 7 -3.90 12.29 7.91
N HIS A 8 -4.19 12.40 6.61
CA HIS A 8 -5.40 13.06 6.12
C HIS A 8 -6.61 12.12 6.07
N GLN A 9 -6.41 10.83 6.33
CA GLN A 9 -7.47 9.83 6.30
C GLN A 9 -7.88 9.33 7.69
N LEU A 10 -7.00 9.43 8.68
CA LEU A 10 -7.24 8.94 10.04
C LEU A 10 -7.60 10.11 10.97
N PHE A 11 -8.79 10.11 11.56
CA PHE A 11 -9.33 11.25 12.33
C PHE A 11 -10.25 10.87 13.50
N THR A 12 -10.45 9.59 13.79
CA THR A 12 -11.23 9.14 14.96
C THR A 12 -10.43 9.17 16.27
N GLU A 13 -11.11 8.92 17.39
CA GLU A 13 -10.50 8.88 18.73
C GLU A 13 -9.65 7.64 18.97
N THR A 14 -10.04 6.50 18.38
CA THR A 14 -9.28 5.25 18.42
C THR A 14 -9.13 4.64 17.04
N ILE A 15 -8.12 3.79 16.86
CA ILE A 15 -7.94 3.04 15.59
C ILE A 15 -9.10 2.06 15.38
N GLN A 16 -9.65 1.49 16.45
CA GLN A 16 -10.83 0.64 16.35
C GLN A 16 -12.01 1.41 15.74
N ASP A 17 -12.25 2.64 16.20
CA ASP A 17 -13.28 3.50 15.62
C ASP A 17 -13.03 3.79 14.14
N GLU A 18 -11.77 3.99 13.75
CA GLU A 18 -11.38 4.24 12.36
C GLU A 18 -11.68 3.06 11.43
N VAL A 19 -11.56 1.83 11.95
CA VAL A 19 -11.93 0.63 11.21
C VAL A 19 -13.46 0.48 11.19
N MET A 20 -14.12 0.65 12.34
CA MET A 20 -15.56 0.51 12.45
C MET A 20 -16.33 1.50 11.57
N ILE A 21 -15.88 2.76 11.48
CA ILE A 21 -16.56 3.79 10.68
C ILE A 21 -16.56 3.46 9.18
N SER A 22 -15.59 2.67 8.71
CA SER A 22 -15.51 2.22 7.33
C SER A 22 -16.41 1.03 7.03
N MET A 23 -16.89 0.31 8.05
CA MET A 23 -17.73 -0.85 7.89
C MET A 23 -19.16 -0.49 7.47
N LYS A 24 -19.84 -1.41 6.79
CA LYS A 24 -21.28 -1.25 6.49
C LYS A 24 -22.15 -1.26 7.74
N GLU A 25 -21.77 -2.11 8.68
CA GLU A 25 -22.40 -2.25 9.99
C GLU A 25 -21.28 -2.28 11.03
N GLU A 26 -21.34 -1.39 12.00
CA GLU A 26 -20.34 -1.32 13.07
C GLU A 26 -20.33 -2.63 13.86
N ASN A 27 -19.16 -3.24 13.98
CA ASN A 27 -18.97 -4.47 14.73
C ASN A 27 -17.54 -4.54 15.28
N GLU A 28 -17.41 -4.29 16.58
CA GLU A 28 -16.13 -4.30 17.29
C GLU A 28 -15.35 -5.60 17.10
N LYS A 29 -16.02 -6.76 17.12
CA LYS A 29 -15.36 -8.06 16.99
C LYS A 29 -14.80 -8.27 15.60
N GLU A 30 -15.48 -7.76 14.58
CA GLU A 30 -15.03 -7.84 13.19
C GLU A 30 -13.90 -6.83 12.94
N ALA A 31 -14.02 -5.62 13.47
CA ALA A 31 -12.96 -4.61 13.44
C ALA A 31 -11.67 -5.13 14.10
N ASP A 32 -11.79 -5.79 15.26
CA ASP A 32 -10.65 -6.40 15.96
C ASP A 32 -9.94 -7.46 15.09
N LYS A 33 -10.67 -8.23 14.26
CA LYS A 33 -10.03 -9.19 13.34
C LYS A 33 -9.16 -8.49 12.29
N PHE A 34 -9.64 -7.39 11.70
CA PHE A 34 -8.87 -6.63 10.72
C PHE A 34 -7.65 -5.98 11.35
N LEU A 35 -7.77 -5.50 12.60
CA LEU A 35 -6.64 -4.97 13.35
C LEU A 35 -5.63 -6.04 13.74
N ASP A 36 -6.08 -7.22 14.13
CA ASP A 36 -5.21 -8.35 14.49
C ASP A 36 -4.42 -8.86 13.29
N MET A 37 -5.08 -8.99 12.13
CA MET A 37 -4.45 -9.35 10.86
C MET A 37 -3.28 -8.42 10.48
N LEU A 38 -3.30 -7.17 10.96
CA LEU A 38 -2.28 -6.16 10.66
C LEU A 38 -1.39 -5.83 11.86
N ASP A 39 -1.34 -6.68 12.89
CA ASP A 39 -0.57 -6.49 14.14
C ASP A 39 -0.85 -5.14 14.84
N LEU A 40 -2.10 -4.68 14.77
CA LEU A 40 -2.57 -3.43 15.39
C LEU A 40 -3.43 -3.67 16.63
N ILE A 41 -3.80 -4.91 16.96
CA ILE A 41 -4.73 -5.21 18.06
C ILE A 41 -4.25 -4.64 19.41
N LYS A 42 -2.94 -4.65 19.66
CA LYS A 42 -2.34 -4.14 20.92
C LYS A 42 -2.40 -2.62 21.05
N VAL A 43 -2.67 -1.91 19.95
CA VAL A 43 -2.75 -0.45 19.90
C VAL A 43 -4.14 0.04 19.51
N LYS A 44 -5.14 -0.84 19.45
CA LYS A 44 -6.49 -0.52 18.94
C LYS A 44 -7.17 0.68 19.60
N ASP A 45 -6.96 0.84 20.91
CA ASP A 45 -7.55 1.91 21.72
C ASP A 45 -6.74 3.22 21.69
N ARG A 46 -5.64 3.26 20.92
CA ARG A 46 -4.81 4.47 20.81
C ARG A 46 -5.39 5.44 19.79
N HIS A 47 -5.14 6.72 20.01
CA HIS A 47 -5.44 7.75 19.02
C HIS A 47 -4.56 7.55 17.76
N PRO A 48 -5.10 7.59 16.53
CA PRO A 48 -4.35 7.34 15.29
C PRO A 48 -3.09 8.20 15.15
N MET A 49 -3.15 9.47 15.57
CA MET A 49 -1.99 10.38 15.52
C MET A 49 -0.83 9.99 16.45
N SER A 50 -1.04 9.11 17.43
CA SER A 50 0.01 8.61 18.34
C SER A 50 0.81 7.42 17.77
N LEU A 51 0.39 6.89 16.62
CA LEU A 51 1.02 5.75 15.96
C LEU A 51 2.32 6.13 15.22
N SER A 52 3.19 5.14 15.01
CA SER A 52 4.29 5.27 14.04
C SER A 52 3.75 5.36 12.61
N GLY A 53 4.56 5.84 11.66
CA GLY A 53 4.16 5.94 10.25
C GLY A 53 3.65 4.61 9.67
N GLY A 54 4.41 3.53 9.87
CA GLY A 54 3.99 2.19 9.42
C GLY A 54 2.75 1.65 10.14
N GLN A 55 2.51 2.03 11.41
CA GLN A 55 1.26 1.69 12.09
C GLN A 55 0.06 2.46 11.51
N LYS A 56 0.24 3.74 11.16
CA LYS A 56 -0.80 4.52 10.47
C LYS A 56 -1.12 3.94 9.08
N GLN A 57 -0.09 3.52 8.35
CA GLN A 57 -0.24 2.83 7.07
C GLN A 57 -1.14 1.60 7.19
N ARG A 58 -0.80 0.73 8.15
CA ARG A 58 -1.57 -0.49 8.44
C ARG A 58 -2.99 -0.16 8.89
N ALA A 59 -3.19 0.88 9.68
CA ALA A 59 -4.53 1.30 10.11
C ALA A 59 -5.40 1.75 8.92
N ALA A 60 -4.83 2.53 8.00
CA ALA A 60 -5.53 2.95 6.78
C ALA A 60 -5.89 1.75 5.88
N ILE A 61 -4.99 0.76 5.77
CA ILE A 61 -5.25 -0.49 5.07
C ILE A 61 -6.36 -1.29 5.77
N ALA A 62 -6.32 -1.42 7.11
CA ALA A 62 -7.34 -2.09 7.91
C ALA A 62 -8.74 -1.53 7.62
N SER A 63 -8.86 -0.20 7.69
CA SER A 63 -10.10 0.54 7.42
C SER A 63 -10.58 0.31 5.99
N ALA A 64 -9.65 0.29 5.02
CA ALA A 64 -9.99 0.02 3.63
C ALA A 64 -10.51 -1.40 3.37
N ILE A 65 -9.94 -2.42 4.03
CA ILE A 65 -10.43 -3.81 3.94
C ILE A 65 -11.82 -3.93 4.60
N ALA A 66 -11.98 -3.32 5.77
CA ALA A 66 -13.24 -3.33 6.53
C ALA A 66 -14.42 -2.71 5.76
N SER A 67 -14.13 -1.85 4.77
CA SER A 67 -15.14 -1.27 3.88
C SER A 67 -15.84 -2.26 2.94
N GLY A 68 -15.34 -3.50 2.85
CA GLY A 68 -15.97 -4.58 2.08
C GLY A 68 -16.02 -4.30 0.57
N ARG A 69 -15.07 -3.52 0.06
CA ARG A 69 -14.95 -3.22 -1.38
C ARG A 69 -14.17 -4.32 -2.08
N SER A 70 -14.57 -4.65 -3.30
CA SER A 70 -13.90 -5.65 -4.13
C SER A 70 -12.64 -5.14 -4.82
N VAL A 71 -12.37 -3.83 -4.76
CA VAL A 71 -11.19 -3.19 -5.36
C VAL A 71 -10.60 -2.18 -4.39
N LEU A 72 -9.29 -2.25 -4.20
CA LEU A 72 -8.51 -1.36 -3.36
C LEU A 72 -7.41 -0.68 -4.18
N PHE A 73 -7.36 0.65 -4.13
CA PHE A 73 -6.25 1.44 -4.67
C PHE A 73 -5.39 1.95 -3.52
N LEU A 74 -4.07 1.79 -3.63
CA LEU A 74 -3.09 2.32 -2.69
C LEU A 74 -2.10 3.22 -3.43
N ASP A 75 -2.02 4.47 -3.00
CA ASP A 75 -1.12 5.47 -3.56
C ASP A 75 0.15 5.57 -2.72
N GLU A 76 1.28 5.13 -3.27
CA GLU A 76 2.61 5.11 -2.64
C GLU A 76 2.62 4.54 -1.20
N PRO A 77 2.17 3.29 -1.00
CA PRO A 77 1.90 2.74 0.33
C PRO A 77 3.15 2.42 1.16
N THR A 78 4.34 2.69 0.65
CA THR A 78 5.62 2.44 1.35
C THR A 78 6.49 3.68 1.41
N SER A 79 5.95 4.84 0.98
CA SER A 79 6.65 6.11 1.02
C SER A 79 7.15 6.45 2.42
N GLY A 80 8.47 6.60 2.58
CA GLY A 80 9.10 6.95 3.86
C GLY A 80 9.25 5.77 4.83
N LEU A 81 8.95 4.54 4.42
CA LEU A 81 9.25 3.33 5.19
C LEU A 81 10.65 2.80 4.88
N ASP A 82 11.26 2.12 5.85
CA ASP A 82 12.48 1.35 5.60
C ASP A 82 12.16 0.01 4.90
N HIS A 83 13.19 -0.67 4.41
CA HIS A 83 13.04 -1.92 3.67
C HIS A 83 12.30 -3.01 4.45
N LYS A 84 12.52 -3.10 5.77
CA LYS A 84 11.84 -4.12 6.59
C LYS A 84 10.34 -3.84 6.63
N HIS A 85 9.94 -2.61 6.91
CA HIS A 85 8.53 -2.24 6.98
C HIS A 85 7.85 -2.26 5.60
N MET A 86 8.59 -1.98 4.52
CA MET A 86 8.11 -2.19 3.15
C MET A 86 7.71 -3.66 2.92
N LEU A 87 8.55 -4.61 3.32
CA LEU A 87 8.23 -6.04 3.20
C LEU A 87 6.99 -6.43 4.03
N GLU A 88 6.84 -5.88 5.23
CA GLU A 88 5.63 -6.09 6.05
C GLU A 88 4.38 -5.56 5.32
N VAL A 89 4.45 -4.40 4.66
CA VAL A 89 3.34 -3.88 3.83
C VAL A 89 3.08 -4.77 2.63
N ALA A 90 4.12 -5.22 1.92
CA ALA A 90 3.98 -6.11 0.77
C ALA A 90 3.29 -7.44 1.15
N GLU A 91 3.61 -7.99 2.32
CA GLU A 91 2.96 -9.18 2.87
C GLU A 91 1.46 -8.94 3.12
N VAL A 92 1.12 -7.84 3.77
CA VAL A 92 -0.27 -7.43 3.99
C VAL A 92 -1.03 -7.32 2.66
N LEU A 93 -0.43 -6.73 1.62
CA LEU A 93 -1.10 -6.58 0.33
C LEU A 93 -1.39 -7.93 -0.34
N ARG A 94 -0.50 -8.91 -0.18
CA ARG A 94 -0.73 -10.29 -0.65
C ARG A 94 -1.86 -10.95 0.12
N GLU A 95 -1.88 -10.82 1.45
CA GLU A 95 -2.97 -11.36 2.28
C GLU A 95 -4.33 -10.75 1.90
N VAL A 96 -4.37 -9.44 1.64
CA VAL A 96 -5.58 -8.76 1.15
C VAL A 96 -6.01 -9.31 -0.20
N TRP A 97 -5.07 -9.51 -1.12
CA TRP A 97 -5.36 -10.10 -2.42
C TRP A 97 -5.91 -11.52 -2.31
N ASP A 98 -5.38 -12.35 -1.40
CA ASP A 98 -5.85 -13.71 -1.14
C ASP A 98 -7.31 -13.77 -0.65
N THR A 99 -7.84 -12.67 -0.09
CA THR A 99 -9.28 -12.57 0.25
C THR A 99 -10.21 -12.40 -0.96
N GLY A 100 -9.64 -12.26 -2.17
CA GLY A 100 -10.37 -12.03 -3.43
C GLY A 100 -10.57 -10.56 -3.79
N ILE A 101 -9.98 -9.63 -3.03
CA ILE A 101 -9.98 -8.20 -3.34
C ILE A 101 -8.93 -7.93 -4.43
N SER A 102 -9.30 -7.19 -5.47
CA SER A 102 -8.33 -6.69 -6.45
C SER A 102 -7.56 -5.51 -5.86
N VAL A 103 -6.24 -5.61 -5.83
CA VAL A 103 -5.34 -4.59 -5.25
C VAL A 103 -4.57 -3.89 -6.36
N TYR A 104 -4.67 -2.56 -6.41
CA TYR A 104 -3.90 -1.70 -7.31
C TYR A 104 -2.94 -0.87 -6.47
N VAL A 105 -1.65 -1.01 -6.74
CA VAL A 105 -0.59 -0.25 -6.08
C VAL A 105 -0.03 0.75 -7.07
N ILE A 106 -0.13 2.03 -6.77
CA ILE A 106 0.58 3.10 -7.48
C ILE A 106 1.91 3.28 -6.77
N THR A 107 3.01 2.97 -7.45
CA THR A 107 4.34 3.16 -6.87
C THR A 107 5.43 3.29 -7.93
N HIS A 108 6.53 3.90 -7.53
CA HIS A 108 7.81 3.90 -8.23
C HIS A 108 8.87 3.01 -7.56
N ASP A 109 8.50 2.26 -6.52
CA ASP A 109 9.39 1.36 -5.77
C ASP A 109 9.48 -0.01 -6.46
N LEU A 110 10.64 -0.32 -7.05
CA LEU A 110 10.88 -1.58 -7.74
C LEU A 110 10.78 -2.77 -6.79
N GLU A 111 11.34 -2.63 -5.59
CA GLU A 111 11.35 -3.67 -4.57
C GLU A 111 9.91 -4.02 -4.16
N LEU A 112 9.05 -3.02 -3.92
CA LEU A 112 7.64 -3.27 -3.62
C LEU A 112 6.92 -4.01 -4.77
N ILE A 113 7.13 -3.56 -6.01
CA ILE A 113 6.50 -4.18 -7.19
C ILE A 113 6.88 -5.66 -7.30
N ILE A 114 8.17 -5.98 -7.11
CA ILE A 114 8.68 -7.35 -7.17
C ILE A 114 8.06 -8.22 -6.06
N GLU A 115 7.82 -7.66 -4.89
CA GLU A 115 7.36 -8.40 -3.72
C GLU A 115 5.87 -8.74 -3.76
N CYS A 116 5.01 -7.87 -4.30
CA CYS A 116 3.55 -8.09 -4.20
C CYS A 116 2.73 -8.01 -5.50
N CYS A 117 3.29 -7.57 -6.63
CA CYS A 117 2.49 -7.36 -7.85
C CYS A 117 2.55 -8.56 -8.81
N THR A 118 1.41 -8.92 -9.39
CA THR A 118 1.30 -9.96 -10.44
C THR A 118 1.35 -9.40 -11.84
N ASP A 119 0.91 -8.15 -12.01
CA ASP A 119 0.80 -7.44 -13.27
C ASP A 119 1.30 -6.01 -13.08
N VAL A 120 1.90 -5.45 -14.13
CA VAL A 120 2.44 -4.09 -14.15
C VAL A 120 1.81 -3.33 -15.30
N ILE A 121 1.33 -2.12 -15.00
CA ILE A 121 0.94 -1.12 -16.00
C ILE A 121 1.93 0.03 -15.84
N HIS A 122 2.80 0.21 -16.84
CA HIS A 122 3.81 1.26 -16.82
C HIS A 122 3.25 2.54 -17.43
N PHE A 123 3.22 3.60 -16.62
CA PHE A 123 2.83 4.94 -17.05
C PHE A 123 4.05 5.80 -17.34
N GLU A 124 4.05 6.49 -18.48
CA GLU A 124 5.06 7.47 -18.84
C GLU A 124 4.41 8.65 -19.60
N ASN A 125 4.76 9.89 -19.23
CA ASN A 125 4.25 11.12 -19.87
C ASN A 125 2.71 11.18 -19.99
N GLY A 126 1.99 10.66 -18.99
CA GLY A 126 0.52 10.65 -18.96
C GLY A 126 -0.14 9.59 -19.87
N THR A 127 0.65 8.66 -20.41
CA THR A 127 0.18 7.55 -21.25
C THR A 127 0.65 6.20 -20.71
N ILE A 128 -0.02 5.11 -21.10
CA ILE A 128 0.46 3.76 -20.79
C ILE A 128 1.55 3.42 -21.81
N ALA A 129 2.79 3.27 -21.33
CA ALA A 129 3.95 2.93 -22.13
C ALA A 129 4.05 1.43 -22.39
N ASP A 130 3.74 0.61 -21.39
CA ASP A 130 3.76 -0.85 -21.49
C ASP A 130 2.82 -1.51 -20.45
N GLN A 131 2.46 -2.77 -20.68
CA GLN A 131 1.69 -3.60 -19.75
C GLN A 131 2.11 -5.06 -19.86
N TYR A 132 2.45 -5.69 -18.73
CA TYR A 132 2.93 -7.08 -18.71
C TYR A 132 2.70 -7.76 -17.35
N GLN A 133 2.74 -9.09 -17.36
CA GLN A 133 2.73 -9.93 -16.15
C GLN A 133 4.12 -10.00 -15.53
N MET A 134 4.19 -10.13 -14.21
CA MET A 134 5.43 -10.32 -13.45
C MET A 134 5.92 -11.77 -13.49
N ASP A 135 6.08 -12.30 -14.69
CA ASP A 135 6.77 -13.56 -14.97
C ASP A 135 8.27 -13.32 -15.24
N ALA A 136 8.99 -14.34 -15.74
CA ALA A 136 10.42 -14.21 -16.03
C ALA A 136 10.73 -13.12 -17.08
N GLU A 137 9.85 -12.92 -18.06
CA GLU A 137 10.03 -11.89 -19.09
C GLU A 137 9.69 -10.50 -18.52
N GLY A 138 8.60 -10.37 -17.77
CA GLY A 138 8.23 -9.13 -17.09
C GLY A 138 9.29 -8.66 -16.10
N MET A 139 9.89 -9.59 -15.34
CA MET A 139 10.99 -9.31 -14.42
C MET A 139 12.21 -8.72 -15.14
N GLU A 140 12.54 -9.23 -16.32
CA GLU A 140 13.64 -8.72 -17.14
C GLU A 140 13.30 -7.31 -17.68
N LYS A 141 12.05 -7.08 -18.11
CA LYS A 141 11.58 -5.78 -18.60
C LYS A 141 11.66 -4.70 -17.51
N ILE A 142 11.08 -4.96 -16.34
CA ILE A 142 11.05 -3.97 -15.26
C ILE A 142 12.45 -3.65 -14.75
N ARG A 143 13.32 -4.65 -14.60
CA ARG A 143 14.72 -4.42 -14.20
C ARG A 143 15.48 -3.58 -15.22
N LYS A 144 15.30 -3.84 -16.52
CA LYS A 144 15.92 -3.03 -17.58
C LYS A 144 15.49 -1.57 -17.48
N TYR A 145 14.19 -1.31 -17.28
CA TYR A 145 13.67 0.05 -17.11
C TYR A 145 14.37 0.80 -15.97
N PHE A 146 14.34 0.24 -14.76
CA PHE A 146 14.93 0.88 -13.56
C PHE A 146 16.46 0.99 -13.60
N ILE A 147 17.16 0.06 -14.27
CA ILE A 147 18.62 0.12 -14.45
C ILE A 147 19.00 1.17 -15.52
N GLN A 148 18.25 1.25 -16.63
CA GLN A 148 18.52 2.22 -17.70
C GLN A 148 18.28 3.66 -17.25
N GLU A 149 17.25 3.93 -16.44
CA GLU A 149 17.05 5.25 -15.84
C GLU A 149 18.25 5.68 -14.97
N LYS A 150 18.80 4.77 -14.14
CA LYS A 150 19.98 5.06 -13.32
C LYS A 150 21.23 5.37 -14.16
N CYS A 151 21.38 4.76 -15.33
CA CYS A 151 22.49 5.06 -16.24
C CYS A 151 22.32 6.38 -17.01
N CYS A 152 21.09 6.87 -17.17
CA CYS A 152 20.79 8.06 -17.98
C CYS A 152 20.56 9.34 -17.16
N GLY A 153 21.01 9.37 -15.89
CA GLY A 153 20.99 10.54 -15.01
C GLY A 153 21.77 11.74 -15.58
N LYS A 154 21.12 12.50 -16.46
CA LYS A 154 21.55 13.84 -16.86
C LYS A 154 21.45 14.75 -15.64
N TRP A 155 22.55 14.94 -14.93
CA TRP A 155 22.76 16.18 -14.18
C TRP A 155 22.85 17.33 -15.20
N SER A 156 21.72 17.92 -15.56
CA SER A 156 21.73 19.29 -16.07
C SER A 156 22.08 20.18 -14.88
N LYS A 157 23.36 20.52 -14.75
CA LYS A 157 23.73 21.78 -14.10
C LYS A 157 23.07 22.88 -14.93
N SER A 158 22.06 23.52 -14.38
CA SER A 158 21.64 24.84 -14.82
C SER A 158 22.42 25.85 -13.98
N ASP A 159 23.06 26.78 -14.70
CA ASP A 159 23.92 27.86 -14.23
C ASP A 159 23.29 28.78 -13.17
#